data_AF-A0A919E0N6-F1
#
_entry.id   AF-A0A919E0N6-F1
#
_cell.length_a   1.000
_cell.length_b   1.000
_cell.length_c   1.000
_cell.angle_alpha   90.00
_cell.angle_beta   90.00
_cell.angle_gamma   90.00
#
_symmetry.space_group_name_H-M   'P 1'
#
loop_
_entity.id
_entity.type
_entity.pdbx_description
1 polymer ?
#
loop_
_entity_poly.entity_id
_entity_poly.type
_entity_poly.pdbx_seq_one_letter_code
_entity_poly.pdbx_strand_id
1 'polypeptide(L)'
;MSTPSRIDAHVRLDTHPRHPSAVVATVTGTDRHIAHAHLTVRGFDPVTEHTLVMARIDREEPYWAERAAQDLTALHITVAITPGLREAIDDDWTWPNYPLPWLTRQEIRQVSDEAQKIYDDIRRGRLVIRAHALDGDTIVAVGSYRDGNSLILEGENHLRTVIRRYETTNEAIAVFQDLYGKAVRPGPAPATDVERQAEEARSPLHSPGLTGTEPAAGRTESVPVYRADPADHDAVLDAFASEHDEWHKWRTWSDASTHLIHESQTLRAELVHQADPRETAWTFAAYETPVSERMWHLTLTGAAPGPLLQTILISLAHGDAWETAVGSPVTEKTILTATRPLAEVGWKHTADGRYLRWETAQNDAGVQFDAFAANYPRSTSAAWTLCAGPSIDRPTWAIHASPHTPAPLLTALTEDLAHATGTRTTPTAHPTHTQHKPTLPGLPPATTPRPAGRQR
;
A
#
# COMPACT_ATOMS: atom_id res chain seq x y z
N MET A 1 23.32 1.05 -41.31
CA MET A 1 21.87 1.11 -41.04
C MET A 1 21.60 0.18 -39.87
N SER A 2 21.48 0.72 -38.66
CA SER A 2 21.07 -0.09 -37.50
C SER A 2 19.57 -0.34 -37.63
N THR A 3 19.17 -1.61 -37.74
CA THR A 3 17.78 -1.99 -37.53
C THR A 3 17.34 -1.52 -36.14
N PRO A 4 16.17 -0.86 -36.00
CA PRO A 4 15.68 -0.51 -34.68
C PRO A 4 15.60 -1.79 -33.84
N SER A 5 16.22 -1.76 -32.66
CA SER A 5 16.10 -2.81 -31.65
C SER A 5 14.62 -3.01 -31.37
N ARG A 6 14.09 -4.18 -31.72
CA ARG A 6 12.69 -4.54 -31.49
C ARG A 6 12.47 -4.67 -29.99
N ILE A 7 11.44 -4.01 -29.48
CA ILE A 7 11.02 -4.12 -28.08
C ILE A 7 10.55 -5.55 -27.84
N ASP A 8 11.20 -6.27 -26.93
CA ASP A 8 10.79 -7.61 -26.51
C ASP A 8 9.70 -7.52 -25.43
N ALA A 9 8.50 -7.16 -25.88
CA ALA A 9 7.30 -7.16 -25.07
C ALA A 9 6.12 -7.76 -25.84
N HIS A 10 5.32 -8.55 -25.14
CA HIS A 10 4.13 -9.20 -25.68
C HIS A 10 2.97 -8.93 -24.72
N VAL A 11 1.85 -8.43 -25.27
CA VAL A 11 0.65 -8.10 -24.51
C VAL A 11 -0.50 -8.96 -25.00
N ARG A 12 -1.16 -9.68 -24.09
CA ARG A 12 -2.44 -10.34 -24.36
C ARG A 12 -3.56 -9.59 -23.68
N LEU A 13 -4.53 -9.10 -24.46
CA LEU A 13 -5.75 -8.46 -23.97
C LEU A 13 -6.90 -9.45 -24.01
N ASP A 14 -7.59 -9.60 -22.89
CA ASP A 14 -8.71 -10.54 -22.71
C ASP A 14 -9.84 -9.91 -21.89
N THR A 15 -11.05 -10.49 -21.95
CA THR A 15 -12.13 -10.07 -21.06
C THR A 15 -11.87 -10.56 -19.63
N HIS A 16 -12.30 -9.78 -18.65
CA HIS A 16 -12.12 -10.15 -17.25
C HIS A 16 -13.07 -11.29 -16.86
N PRO A 17 -12.57 -12.39 -16.24
CA PRO A 17 -13.33 -13.62 -16.05
C PRO A 17 -14.54 -13.50 -15.11
N ARG A 18 -14.56 -12.47 -14.26
CA ARG A 18 -15.65 -12.22 -13.28
C ARG A 18 -16.40 -10.91 -13.52
N HIS A 19 -15.90 -10.05 -14.40
CA HIS A 19 -16.42 -8.69 -14.60
C HIS A 19 -16.51 -8.44 -16.10
N PRO A 20 -17.63 -8.81 -16.75
CA PRO A 20 -17.71 -8.90 -18.21
C PRO A 20 -17.34 -7.62 -18.98
N SER A 21 -17.46 -6.44 -18.37
CA SER A 21 -17.05 -5.18 -18.98
C SER A 21 -15.55 -4.90 -18.85
N ALA A 22 -14.87 -5.41 -17.83
CA ALA A 22 -13.45 -5.11 -17.60
C ALA A 22 -12.53 -5.91 -18.55
N VAL A 23 -11.35 -5.35 -18.80
CA VAL A 23 -10.32 -5.92 -19.69
C VAL A 23 -9.06 -6.21 -18.91
N VAL A 24 -8.51 -7.41 -19.09
CA VAL A 24 -7.25 -7.86 -18.50
C VAL A 24 -6.16 -7.79 -19.55
N ALA A 25 -5.02 -7.19 -19.20
CA ALA A 25 -3.79 -7.20 -19.99
C ALA A 25 -2.74 -8.07 -19.29
N THR A 26 -2.30 -9.15 -19.94
CA THR A 26 -1.15 -9.95 -19.49
C THR A 26 0.09 -9.56 -20.30
N VAL A 27 1.18 -9.20 -19.62
CA VAL A 27 2.41 -8.68 -20.24
C VAL A 27 3.58 -9.62 -19.95
N THR A 28 4.32 -9.99 -21.00
CA THR A 28 5.50 -10.86 -20.94
C THR A 28 6.65 -10.31 -21.81
N GLY A 29 7.88 -10.77 -21.58
CA GLY A 29 9.09 -10.35 -22.32
C GLY A 29 10.10 -9.60 -21.44
N THR A 30 11.32 -9.37 -21.95
CA THR A 30 12.37 -8.65 -21.20
C THR A 30 12.09 -7.16 -21.09
N ASP A 31 11.41 -6.56 -22.06
CA ASP A 31 11.06 -5.13 -22.09
C ASP A 31 9.63 -4.88 -21.58
N ARG A 32 9.10 -5.77 -20.72
CA ARG A 32 7.72 -5.71 -20.20
C ARG A 32 7.36 -4.38 -19.55
N HIS A 33 8.32 -3.73 -18.90
CA HIS A 33 8.15 -2.44 -18.24
C HIS A 33 7.70 -1.32 -19.21
N ILE A 34 8.09 -1.38 -20.49
CA ILE A 34 7.67 -0.41 -21.51
C ILE A 34 6.19 -0.59 -21.82
N ALA A 35 5.75 -1.82 -22.11
CA ALA A 35 4.35 -2.13 -22.34
C ALA A 35 3.49 -1.79 -21.11
N HIS A 36 4.00 -2.07 -19.91
CA HIS A 36 3.34 -1.77 -18.66
C HIS A 36 3.12 -0.25 -18.48
N ALA A 37 4.15 0.57 -18.68
CA ALA A 37 4.04 2.03 -18.60
C ALA A 37 3.02 2.59 -19.62
N HIS A 38 3.02 2.07 -20.86
CA HIS A 38 2.06 2.49 -21.88
C HIS A 38 0.61 2.11 -21.54
N LEU A 39 0.38 0.90 -21.02
CA LEU A 39 -0.93 0.47 -20.57
C LEU A 39 -1.41 1.30 -19.37
N THR A 40 -0.53 1.63 -18.41
CA THR A 40 -0.87 2.52 -17.29
C THR A 40 -1.35 3.89 -17.76
N VAL A 41 -0.66 4.50 -18.73
CA VAL A 41 -1.09 5.78 -19.32
C VAL A 41 -2.46 5.68 -20.01
N ARG A 42 -2.80 4.50 -20.52
CA ARG A 42 -4.11 4.21 -21.14
C ARG A 42 -5.20 3.82 -20.14
N GLY A 43 -4.93 3.87 -18.84
CA GLY A 43 -5.94 3.64 -17.80
C GLY A 43 -6.06 2.18 -17.37
N PHE A 44 -5.06 1.34 -17.66
CA PHE A 44 -4.92 0.05 -16.99
C PHE A 44 -4.23 0.24 -15.63
N ASP A 45 -4.82 -0.30 -14.57
CA ASP A 45 -4.22 -0.32 -13.24
C ASP A 45 -3.45 -1.65 -13.06
N PRO A 46 -2.20 -1.65 -12.57
CA PRO A 46 -1.49 -2.89 -12.25
C PRO A 46 -2.19 -3.65 -11.13
N VAL A 47 -2.34 -4.96 -11.33
CA VAL A 47 -2.91 -5.88 -10.34
C VAL A 47 -1.85 -6.90 -9.88
N THR A 48 -0.94 -7.27 -10.79
CA THR A 48 0.27 -8.05 -10.50
C THR A 48 1.41 -7.54 -11.39
N GLU A 49 2.62 -8.06 -11.21
CA GLU A 49 3.78 -7.73 -12.06
C GLU A 49 3.53 -7.96 -13.56
N HIS A 50 2.74 -8.98 -13.89
CA HIS A 50 2.46 -9.36 -15.28
C HIS A 50 1.05 -9.04 -15.72
N THR A 51 0.20 -8.50 -14.85
CA THR A 51 -1.22 -8.33 -15.14
C THR A 51 -1.70 -6.94 -14.75
N LEU A 52 -2.33 -6.26 -15.71
CA LEU A 52 -3.03 -5.02 -15.48
C LEU A 52 -4.51 -5.20 -15.83
N VAL A 53 -5.37 -4.39 -15.21
CA VAL A 53 -6.81 -4.39 -15.46
C VAL A 53 -7.27 -2.99 -15.82
N MET A 54 -8.02 -2.89 -16.91
CA MET A 54 -8.85 -1.74 -17.20
C MET A 54 -10.27 -2.06 -16.76
N ALA A 55 -10.74 -1.31 -15.77
CA ALA A 55 -12.14 -1.27 -15.38
C ALA A 55 -12.58 0.18 -15.40
N ARG A 56 -13.76 0.48 -15.92
CA ARG A 56 -14.26 1.84 -16.07
C ARG A 56 -15.72 1.92 -15.66
N ILE A 57 -16.12 3.07 -15.14
CA ILE A 57 -17.51 3.35 -14.76
C ILE A 57 -18.39 3.62 -15.99
N ASP A 58 -17.81 3.96 -17.13
CA ASP A 58 -18.54 4.16 -18.37
C ASP A 58 -18.87 2.87 -19.13
N ARG A 59 -18.24 1.76 -18.75
CA ARG A 59 -18.32 0.45 -19.43
C ARG A 59 -17.81 0.44 -20.88
N GLU A 60 -16.94 1.38 -21.25
CA GLU A 60 -16.34 1.48 -22.58
C GLU A 60 -14.95 0.80 -22.66
N GLU A 61 -14.60 -0.08 -21.71
CA GLU A 61 -13.27 -0.71 -21.66
C GLU A 61 -12.88 -1.43 -22.96
N PRO A 62 -13.77 -2.17 -23.67
CA PRO A 62 -13.40 -2.78 -24.95
C PRO A 62 -12.91 -1.75 -25.98
N TYR A 63 -13.61 -0.62 -26.11
CA TYR A 63 -13.22 0.47 -27.01
C TYR A 63 -11.85 1.05 -26.63
N TRP A 64 -11.62 1.31 -25.34
CA TRP A 64 -10.36 1.87 -24.86
C TRP A 64 -9.20 0.87 -24.91
N ALA A 65 -9.48 -0.42 -24.73
CA ALA A 65 -8.51 -1.50 -24.90
C ALA A 65 -8.08 -1.64 -26.36
N GLU A 66 -8.99 -1.47 -27.33
CA GLU A 66 -8.64 -1.45 -28.75
C GLU A 66 -7.70 -0.27 -29.07
N ARG A 67 -7.95 0.91 -28.50
CA ARG A 67 -7.06 2.07 -28.66
C ARG A 67 -5.68 1.80 -28.07
N ALA A 68 -5.61 1.24 -26.87
CA ALA A 68 -4.34 0.85 -26.26
C ALA A 68 -3.57 -0.17 -27.12
N ALA A 69 -4.26 -1.15 -27.71
CA ALA A 69 -3.65 -2.12 -28.61
C ALA A 69 -3.07 -1.47 -29.89
N GLN A 70 -3.78 -0.50 -30.46
CA GLN A 70 -3.33 0.26 -31.63
C GLN A 70 -2.02 1.02 -31.33
N ASP A 71 -1.92 1.69 -30.17
CA ASP A 71 -0.71 2.42 -29.80
C ASP A 71 0.48 1.50 -29.53
N LEU A 72 0.26 0.40 -28.80
CA LEU A 72 1.30 -0.60 -28.54
C LEU A 72 1.83 -1.20 -29.85
N THR A 73 0.94 -1.47 -30.81
CA THR A 73 1.32 -1.95 -32.14
C THR A 73 2.15 -0.90 -32.90
N ALA A 74 1.81 0.39 -32.77
CA ALA A 74 2.58 1.49 -33.36
C ALA A 74 4.00 1.61 -32.75
N LEU A 75 4.20 1.12 -31.53
CA LEU A 75 5.51 1.01 -30.86
C LEU A 75 6.24 -0.30 -31.20
N HIS A 76 5.73 -1.10 -32.13
CA HIS A 76 6.26 -2.41 -32.50
C HIS A 76 6.24 -3.46 -31.37
N ILE A 77 5.36 -3.29 -30.37
CA ILE A 77 5.07 -4.28 -29.34
C ILE A 77 4.05 -5.28 -29.90
N THR A 78 4.24 -6.58 -29.63
CA THR A 78 3.33 -7.61 -30.12
C THR A 78 2.07 -7.64 -29.25
N VAL A 79 0.89 -7.45 -29.85
CA VAL A 79 -0.39 -7.48 -29.13
C VAL A 79 -1.30 -8.59 -29.67
N ALA A 80 -1.87 -9.39 -28.77
CA ALA A 80 -2.88 -10.39 -29.06
C ALA A 80 -4.19 -10.02 -28.36
N ILE A 81 -5.26 -9.82 -29.13
CA ILE A 81 -6.63 -9.62 -28.62
C ILE A 81 -7.35 -10.96 -28.73
N THR A 82 -7.92 -11.46 -27.63
CA THR A 82 -8.66 -12.73 -27.65
C THR A 82 -9.97 -12.63 -28.42
N PRO A 83 -10.54 -13.74 -28.91
CA PRO A 83 -11.84 -13.73 -29.59
C PRO A 83 -12.97 -13.14 -28.74
N GLY A 84 -13.00 -13.43 -27.42
CA GLY A 84 -14.02 -12.91 -26.52
C GLY A 84 -13.93 -11.38 -26.37
N LEU A 85 -12.71 -10.83 -26.27
CA LEU A 85 -12.55 -9.37 -26.26
C LEU A 85 -12.84 -8.75 -27.63
N ARG A 86 -12.51 -9.44 -28.74
CA ARG A 86 -12.85 -8.99 -30.08
C ARG A 86 -14.35 -8.83 -30.27
N GLU A 87 -15.13 -9.83 -29.85
CA GLU A 87 -16.60 -9.78 -29.88
C GLU A 87 -17.13 -8.58 -29.07
N ALA A 88 -16.58 -8.34 -27.87
CA ALA A 88 -16.96 -7.18 -27.05
C ALA A 88 -16.55 -5.83 -27.66
N ILE A 89 -15.47 -5.77 -28.45
CA ILE A 89 -15.05 -4.56 -29.19
C ILE A 89 -16.02 -4.28 -30.35
N ASP A 90 -16.44 -5.34 -31.04
CA ASP A 90 -17.32 -5.24 -32.21
C ASP A 90 -18.80 -5.05 -31.81
N ASP A 91 -19.15 -5.27 -30.55
CA ASP A 91 -20.48 -5.02 -30.00
C ASP A 91 -20.76 -3.51 -29.88
N ASP A 92 -21.88 -3.07 -30.46
CA ASP A 92 -22.34 -1.67 -30.36
C ASP A 92 -23.29 -1.51 -29.16
N TRP A 93 -22.85 -2.02 -28.01
CA TRP A 93 -23.57 -1.87 -26.75
C TRP A 93 -23.65 -0.39 -26.35
N THR A 94 -24.77 0.04 -25.77
CA THR A 94 -24.95 1.36 -25.17
C THR A 94 -25.82 1.26 -23.92
N TRP A 95 -25.75 2.28 -23.06
CA TRP A 95 -26.61 2.36 -21.88
C TRP A 95 -28.09 2.42 -22.30
N PRO A 96 -28.97 1.54 -21.78
CA PRO A 96 -30.37 1.47 -22.21
C PRO A 96 -31.19 2.75 -22.06
N ASN A 97 -30.75 3.71 -21.23
CA ASN A 97 -31.37 5.01 -21.02
C ASN A 97 -30.30 6.10 -20.84
N TYR A 98 -29.40 6.26 -21.81
CA TYR A 98 -28.36 7.29 -21.70
C TYR A 98 -28.99 8.69 -21.59
N PRO A 99 -28.62 9.53 -20.59
CA PRO A 99 -29.28 10.80 -20.31
C PRO A 99 -29.23 11.84 -21.45
N LEU A 100 -28.34 11.66 -22.42
CA LEU A 100 -28.12 12.56 -23.56
C LEU A 100 -28.39 11.83 -24.88
N PRO A 101 -29.66 11.46 -25.18
CA PRO A 101 -30.01 10.60 -26.32
C PRO A 101 -29.79 11.24 -27.70
N TRP A 102 -29.54 12.55 -27.76
CA TRP A 102 -29.24 13.28 -29.00
C TRP A 102 -27.76 13.23 -29.39
N LEU A 103 -26.89 12.67 -28.55
CA LEU A 103 -25.47 12.53 -28.86
C LEU A 103 -25.21 11.33 -29.75
N THR A 104 -24.23 11.48 -30.65
CA THR A 104 -23.67 10.35 -31.41
C THR A 104 -22.90 9.41 -30.48
N ARG A 105 -22.67 8.17 -30.91
CA ARG A 105 -21.87 7.18 -30.13
C ARG A 105 -20.48 7.69 -29.75
N GLN A 106 -19.83 8.45 -30.64
CA GLN A 106 -18.52 9.03 -30.38
C GLN A 106 -18.59 10.15 -29.33
N GLU A 107 -19.61 11.01 -29.39
CA GLU A 107 -19.82 12.05 -28.39
C GLU A 107 -20.18 11.44 -27.02
N ILE A 108 -20.98 10.36 -26.99
CA ILE A 108 -21.26 9.59 -25.77
C ILE A 108 -19.95 9.12 -25.13
N ARG A 109 -19.03 8.52 -25.91
CA ARG A 109 -17.71 8.10 -25.41
C ARG A 109 -16.87 9.26 -24.88
N GLN A 110 -16.96 10.44 -25.48
CA GLN A 110 -16.24 11.63 -25.01
C GLN A 110 -16.77 12.11 -23.65
N VAL A 111 -18.09 12.30 -23.53
CA VAL A 111 -18.69 12.74 -22.27
C VAL A 111 -18.48 11.69 -21.17
N SER A 112 -18.58 10.41 -21.52
CA SER A 112 -18.32 9.30 -20.60
C SER A 112 -16.84 9.24 -20.16
N ASP A 113 -15.89 9.54 -21.05
CA ASP A 113 -14.48 9.63 -20.69
C ASP A 113 -14.16 10.80 -19.76
N GLU A 114 -14.85 11.93 -19.92
CA GLU A 114 -14.76 13.04 -18.96
C GLU A 114 -15.31 12.63 -17.58
N ALA A 115 -16.44 11.93 -17.55
CA ALA A 115 -16.97 11.38 -16.31
C ALA A 115 -16.01 10.37 -15.66
N GLN A 116 -15.38 9.50 -16.45
CA GLN A 116 -14.35 8.57 -15.97
C GLN A 116 -13.16 9.33 -15.35
N LYS A 117 -12.70 10.41 -15.99
CA LYS A 117 -11.58 11.23 -15.45
C LYS A 117 -11.94 11.86 -14.10
N ILE A 118 -13.16 12.36 -13.95
CA ILE A 118 -13.65 12.89 -12.67
C ILE A 118 -13.68 11.78 -11.61
N TYR A 119 -14.19 10.60 -11.95
CA TYR A 119 -14.19 9.45 -11.05
C TYR A 119 -12.76 9.06 -10.63
N ASP A 120 -11.86 9.01 -11.60
CA ASP A 120 -10.45 8.69 -11.40
C ASP A 120 -9.72 9.72 -10.52
N ASP A 121 -10.07 11.00 -10.62
CA ASP A 121 -9.56 12.06 -9.75
C ASP A 121 -10.07 11.90 -8.32
N ILE A 122 -11.33 11.50 -8.13
CA ILE A 122 -11.90 11.21 -6.81
C ILE A 122 -11.21 9.99 -6.20
N ARG A 123 -11.12 8.90 -6.97
CA ARG A 123 -10.50 7.63 -6.56
C ARG A 123 -9.04 7.81 -6.15
N ARG A 124 -8.26 8.59 -6.91
CA ARG A 124 -6.85 8.88 -6.62
C ARG A 124 -6.66 10.00 -5.59
N GLY A 125 -7.74 10.52 -5.01
CA GLY A 125 -7.71 11.56 -3.99
C GLY A 125 -7.31 12.96 -4.48
N ARG A 126 -7.17 13.16 -5.80
CA ARG A 126 -6.89 14.47 -6.42
C ARG A 126 -8.06 15.42 -6.27
N LEU A 127 -9.28 14.91 -6.43
CA LEU A 127 -10.54 15.63 -6.20
C LEU A 127 -11.18 15.14 -4.90
N VAL A 128 -11.24 16.00 -3.89
CA VAL A 128 -11.84 15.68 -2.59
C VAL A 128 -13.28 16.15 -2.57
N ILE A 129 -14.23 15.21 -2.47
CA ILE A 129 -15.65 15.54 -2.30
C ILE A 129 -15.89 16.02 -0.87
N ARG A 130 -16.36 17.26 -0.73
CA ARG A 130 -16.59 17.94 0.55
C ARG A 130 -18.00 17.66 1.09
N ALA A 131 -18.99 17.65 0.20
CA ALA A 131 -20.36 17.36 0.54
C ALA A 131 -21.13 16.87 -0.70
N HIS A 132 -22.24 16.20 -0.46
CA HIS A 132 -23.20 15.79 -1.48
C HIS A 132 -24.63 16.10 -1.04
N ALA A 133 -25.56 16.11 -1.99
CA ALA A 133 -26.98 16.16 -1.75
C ALA A 133 -27.72 15.33 -2.81
N LEU A 134 -28.98 15.00 -2.54
CA LEU A 134 -29.89 14.45 -3.52
C LEU A 134 -30.76 15.60 -4.06
N ASP A 135 -30.69 15.82 -5.37
CA ASP A 135 -31.56 16.73 -6.10
C ASP A 135 -32.48 15.90 -7.01
N GLY A 136 -33.72 15.69 -6.57
CA GLY A 136 -34.60 14.72 -7.20
C GLY A 136 -34.05 13.29 -7.11
N ASP A 137 -33.80 12.68 -8.27
CA ASP A 137 -33.18 11.36 -8.43
C ASP A 137 -31.67 11.43 -8.71
N THR A 138 -31.10 12.63 -8.81
CA THR A 138 -29.71 12.85 -9.18
C THR A 138 -28.85 13.22 -7.97
N ILE A 139 -27.64 12.67 -7.92
CA ILE A 139 -26.66 13.03 -6.90
C ILE A 139 -25.90 14.27 -7.38
N VAL A 140 -25.89 15.30 -6.53
CA VAL A 140 -25.08 16.50 -6.70
C VAL A 140 -23.99 16.52 -5.64
N ALA A 141 -22.80 16.99 -5.98
CA ALA A 141 -21.68 17.03 -5.06
C ALA A 141 -20.83 18.28 -5.24
N VAL A 142 -20.27 18.80 -4.14
CA VAL A 142 -19.24 19.83 -4.19
C VAL A 142 -17.89 19.20 -3.86
N GLY A 143 -16.92 19.41 -4.74
CA GLY A 143 -15.57 18.90 -4.61
C GLY A 143 -14.52 20.00 -4.77
N SER A 144 -13.32 19.73 -4.27
CA SER A 144 -12.17 20.62 -4.43
C SER A 144 -10.95 19.80 -4.86
N TYR A 145 -10.26 20.26 -5.90
CA TYR A 145 -8.95 19.72 -6.22
C TYR A 145 -7.93 20.15 -5.15
N ARG A 146 -6.97 19.29 -4.82
CA ARG A 146 -5.94 19.59 -3.81
C ARG A 146 -5.11 20.85 -4.14
N ASP A 147 -4.86 21.07 -5.43
CA ASP A 147 -3.98 22.13 -5.92
C ASP A 147 -4.72 23.21 -6.72
N GLY A 148 -6.03 23.35 -6.55
CA GLY A 148 -6.76 24.33 -7.37
C GLY A 148 -8.25 24.47 -7.08
N ASN A 149 -9.00 24.58 -8.18
CA ASN A 149 -10.37 25.07 -8.17
C ASN A 149 -11.33 24.07 -7.52
N SER A 150 -12.43 24.63 -7.00
CA SER A 150 -13.57 23.85 -6.50
C SER A 150 -14.67 23.80 -7.53
N LEU A 151 -15.51 22.77 -7.46
CA LEU A 151 -16.50 22.51 -8.48
C LEU A 151 -17.75 21.88 -7.90
N ILE A 152 -18.86 22.08 -8.59
CA ILE A 152 -20.12 21.38 -8.33
C ILE A 152 -20.30 20.37 -9.46
N LEU A 153 -20.49 19.12 -9.05
CA LEU A 153 -20.76 17.97 -9.88
C LEU A 153 -22.24 17.62 -9.84
N GLU A 154 -22.73 17.11 -10.96
CA GLU A 154 -24.05 16.50 -11.07
C GLU A 154 -24.00 15.37 -12.08
N GLY A 155 -24.85 14.38 -11.86
CA GLY A 155 -25.16 13.37 -12.84
C GLY A 155 -25.15 11.98 -12.23
N GLU A 156 -25.52 11.04 -13.08
CA GLU A 156 -25.55 9.64 -12.72
C GLU A 156 -24.14 9.06 -12.53
N ASN A 157 -24.11 7.87 -11.98
CA ASN A 157 -22.93 7.11 -11.58
C ASN A 157 -21.85 7.03 -12.68
N HIS A 158 -22.29 6.86 -13.93
CA HIS A 158 -21.45 6.70 -15.12
C HIS A 158 -21.30 8.01 -15.92
N LEU A 159 -21.91 9.10 -15.45
CA LEU A 159 -22.03 10.36 -16.19
C LEU A 159 -22.01 11.59 -15.27
N ARG A 160 -20.99 11.68 -14.40
CA ARG A 160 -20.78 12.92 -13.62
C ARG A 160 -20.22 14.00 -14.51
N THR A 161 -20.81 15.18 -14.42
CA THR A 161 -20.43 16.36 -15.18
C THR A 161 -20.15 17.53 -14.23
N VAL A 162 -19.35 18.49 -14.69
CA VAL A 162 -19.08 19.72 -13.94
C VAL A 162 -20.13 20.76 -14.32
N ILE A 163 -21.04 21.09 -13.41
CA ILE A 163 -22.01 22.18 -13.62
C ILE A 163 -21.28 23.54 -13.53
N ARG A 164 -20.44 23.70 -12.51
CA ARG A 164 -19.84 24.99 -12.19
C ARG A 164 -18.49 24.83 -11.52
N ARG A 165 -17.60 25.79 -11.78
CA ARG A 165 -16.26 25.91 -11.17
C ARG A 165 -16.17 27.20 -10.37
N TYR A 166 -15.34 27.16 -9.34
CA TYR A 166 -15.11 28.21 -8.37
C TYR A 166 -13.62 28.28 -8.04
N GLU A 167 -13.11 29.49 -7.84
CA GLU A 167 -11.70 29.70 -7.49
C GLU A 167 -11.39 29.23 -6.07
N THR A 168 -12.38 29.26 -5.16
CA THR A 168 -12.17 28.91 -3.75
C THR A 168 -13.15 27.86 -3.24
N THR A 169 -12.67 27.02 -2.31
CA THR A 169 -13.49 26.01 -1.64
C THR A 169 -14.62 26.61 -0.83
N ASN A 170 -14.37 27.72 -0.13
CA ASN A 170 -15.38 28.35 0.72
C ASN A 170 -16.55 28.89 -0.10
N GLU A 171 -16.26 29.50 -1.26
CA GLU A 171 -17.30 29.98 -2.18
C GLU A 171 -18.15 28.82 -2.72
N ALA A 172 -17.50 27.76 -3.20
CA ALA A 172 -18.21 26.59 -3.72
C ALA A 172 -19.12 25.94 -2.67
N ILE A 173 -18.63 25.78 -1.42
CA ILE A 173 -19.42 25.22 -0.32
C ILE A 173 -20.58 26.14 0.06
N ALA A 174 -20.36 27.45 0.14
CA ALA A 174 -21.41 28.40 0.49
C ALA A 174 -22.55 28.37 -0.55
N VAL A 175 -22.21 28.37 -1.84
CA VAL A 175 -23.22 28.26 -2.90
C VAL A 175 -23.91 26.90 -2.89
N PHE A 176 -23.18 25.81 -2.69
CA PHE A 176 -23.77 24.47 -2.58
C PHE A 176 -24.76 24.37 -1.41
N GLN A 177 -24.44 24.97 -0.26
CA GLN A 177 -25.32 25.02 0.90
C GLN A 177 -26.57 25.88 0.66
N ASP A 178 -26.44 27.00 -0.06
CA ASP A 178 -27.56 27.85 -0.43
C ASP A 178 -28.54 27.12 -1.38
N LEU A 179 -28.00 26.39 -2.36
CA LEU A 179 -28.80 25.64 -3.35
C LEU A 179 -29.55 24.45 -2.74
N TYR A 180 -28.87 23.63 -1.92
CA TYR A 180 -29.42 22.33 -1.50
C TYR A 180 -29.81 22.27 -0.01
N GLY A 181 -29.43 23.28 0.78
CA GLY A 181 -29.88 23.49 2.15
C GLY A 181 -29.81 22.25 3.04
N LYS A 182 -30.98 21.78 3.51
CA LYS A 182 -31.11 20.65 4.45
C LYS A 182 -30.80 19.28 3.83
N ALA A 183 -30.74 19.17 2.50
CA ALA A 183 -30.40 17.93 1.80
C ALA A 183 -28.90 17.64 1.83
N VAL A 184 -28.06 18.64 2.14
CA VAL A 184 -26.61 18.51 2.18
C VAL A 184 -26.17 17.52 3.25
N ARG A 185 -25.25 16.65 2.87
CA ARG A 185 -24.55 15.67 3.71
C ARG A 185 -23.04 15.84 3.52
N PRO A 186 -22.24 15.78 4.59
CA PRO A 186 -20.79 15.88 4.46
C PRO A 186 -20.21 14.65 3.76
N GLY A 187 -19.09 14.84 3.07
CA GLY A 187 -18.35 13.78 2.38
C GLY A 187 -18.97 13.31 1.06
N PRO A 188 -18.39 12.27 0.42
CA PRO A 188 -18.92 11.69 -0.81
C PRO A 188 -20.25 10.97 -0.58
N ALA A 189 -21.06 10.86 -1.64
CA ALA A 189 -22.21 9.98 -1.65
C ALA A 189 -21.76 8.50 -1.60
N PRO A 190 -22.62 7.57 -1.15
CA PRO A 190 -22.32 6.14 -1.20
C PRO A 190 -21.93 5.69 -2.60
N ALA A 191 -20.94 4.79 -2.68
CA ALA A 191 -20.49 4.23 -3.94
C ALA A 191 -21.60 3.42 -4.61
N THR A 192 -21.77 3.68 -5.89
CA THR A 192 -22.82 3.11 -6.71
C THR A 192 -22.43 1.71 -7.17
N ASP A 193 -23.37 0.92 -7.68
CA ASP A 193 -23.07 -0.45 -8.09
C ASP A 193 -22.04 -0.53 -9.23
N VAL A 194 -22.03 0.47 -10.12
CA VAL A 194 -21.07 0.55 -11.22
C VAL A 194 -19.67 0.92 -10.72
N GLU A 195 -19.57 1.92 -9.83
CA GLU A 195 -18.30 2.27 -9.17
C GLU A 195 -17.75 1.08 -8.37
N ARG A 196 -18.63 0.38 -7.64
CA ARG A 196 -18.26 -0.82 -6.88
C ARG A 196 -17.78 -1.96 -7.77
N GLN A 197 -18.49 -2.25 -8.86
CA GLN A 197 -18.08 -3.26 -9.84
C GLN A 197 -16.73 -2.92 -10.46
N ALA A 198 -16.47 -1.64 -10.76
CA ALA A 198 -15.18 -1.21 -11.28
C ALA A 198 -14.05 -1.44 -10.26
N GLU A 199 -14.27 -1.18 -8.96
CA GLU A 199 -13.27 -1.49 -7.93
C GLU A 199 -13.11 -2.98 -7.62
N GLU A 200 -14.19 -3.74 -7.66
CA GLU A 200 -14.12 -5.20 -7.55
C GLU A 200 -13.31 -5.80 -8.72
N ALA A 201 -13.47 -5.28 -9.93
CA ALA A 201 -12.69 -5.72 -11.09
C ALA A 201 -11.20 -5.38 -10.99
N ARG A 202 -10.84 -4.30 -10.31
CA ARG A 202 -9.43 -3.93 -10.05
C ARG A 202 -8.83 -4.67 -8.85
N SER A 203 -9.65 -5.33 -8.04
CA SER A 203 -9.17 -6.13 -6.93
C SER A 203 -8.40 -7.34 -7.47
N PRO A 204 -7.35 -7.81 -6.76
CA PRO A 204 -6.55 -8.94 -7.21
C PRO A 204 -7.42 -10.11 -7.63
N LEU A 205 -7.28 -10.51 -8.89
CA LEU A 205 -7.89 -11.70 -9.47
C LEU A 205 -7.59 -12.87 -8.54
N HIS A 206 -8.56 -13.24 -7.70
CA HIS A 206 -8.48 -14.49 -6.95
C HIS A 206 -8.33 -15.60 -7.98
N SER A 207 -7.19 -16.29 -7.94
CA SER A 207 -6.92 -17.46 -8.77
C SER A 207 -8.13 -18.40 -8.71
N PRO A 208 -8.73 -18.80 -9.85
CA PRO A 208 -9.81 -19.76 -9.82
C PRO A 208 -9.24 -21.15 -9.49
N GLY A 209 -9.63 -21.65 -8.32
CA GLY A 209 -10.00 -23.04 -8.11
C GLY A 209 -8.91 -24.09 -8.33
N LEU A 210 -8.17 -24.41 -7.27
CA LEU A 210 -8.01 -25.81 -6.91
C LEU A 210 -9.07 -26.10 -5.84
N THR A 211 -10.08 -26.85 -6.24
CA THR A 211 -11.03 -27.53 -5.35
C THR A 211 -10.24 -28.45 -4.43
N GLY A 212 -9.91 -27.94 -3.25
CA GLY A 212 -9.35 -28.71 -2.15
C GLY A 212 -9.90 -28.12 -0.87
N THR A 213 -10.80 -28.85 -0.23
CA THR A 213 -11.39 -28.55 1.07
C THR A 213 -10.32 -28.11 2.08
N GLU A 214 -10.42 -26.87 2.61
CA GLU A 214 -9.73 -26.51 3.85
C GLU A 214 -10.44 -25.33 4.57
N PRO A 215 -10.22 -25.18 5.89
CA PRO A 215 -11.27 -25.01 6.88
C PRO A 215 -11.53 -23.53 7.18
N ALA A 216 -12.51 -23.25 8.02
CA ALA A 216 -12.91 -21.91 8.46
C ALA A 216 -11.72 -21.00 8.83
N ALA A 217 -11.25 -20.19 7.88
CA ALA A 217 -10.22 -19.19 8.10
C ALA A 217 -10.86 -17.92 8.65
N GLY A 218 -10.28 -17.38 9.72
CA GLY A 218 -10.71 -16.17 10.40
C GLY A 218 -10.82 -14.99 9.42
N ARG A 219 -11.81 -14.14 9.67
CA ARG A 219 -12.08 -12.95 8.85
C ARG A 219 -10.87 -12.02 8.88
N THR A 220 -10.20 -11.85 7.73
CA THR A 220 -9.14 -10.86 7.53
C THR A 220 -9.74 -9.47 7.31
N GLU A 221 -9.26 -8.48 8.04
CA GLU A 221 -9.68 -7.08 8.01
C GLU A 221 -8.55 -6.22 7.42
N SER A 222 -8.88 -5.25 6.56
CA SER A 222 -7.93 -4.22 6.13
C SER A 222 -7.91 -3.10 7.15
N VAL A 223 -6.73 -2.77 7.65
CA VAL A 223 -6.51 -1.77 8.70
C VAL A 223 -5.37 -0.85 8.30
N PRO A 224 -5.24 0.36 8.89
CA PRO A 224 -4.03 1.15 8.76
C PRO A 224 -2.78 0.32 9.09
N VAL A 225 -1.68 0.50 8.37
CA VAL A 225 -0.49 -0.36 8.47
C VAL A 225 0.02 -0.51 9.90
N TYR A 226 -0.08 0.56 10.71
CA TYR A 226 0.37 0.54 12.10
C TYR A 226 -0.44 -0.40 13.00
N ARG A 227 -1.62 -0.86 12.56
CA ARG A 227 -2.47 -1.87 13.24
C ARG A 227 -2.43 -3.25 12.59
N ALA A 228 -1.67 -3.43 11.52
CA ALA A 228 -1.59 -4.69 10.81
C ALA A 228 -0.89 -5.78 11.64
N ASP A 229 -1.16 -7.03 11.28
CA ASP A 229 -0.46 -8.18 11.84
C ASP A 229 1.02 -8.19 11.39
N PRO A 230 1.90 -8.87 12.15
CA PRO A 230 3.28 -9.07 11.74
C PRO A 230 3.39 -9.70 10.35
N ALA A 231 4.39 -9.30 9.57
CA ALA A 231 4.66 -9.96 8.30
C ALA A 231 5.32 -11.34 8.46
N ASP A 232 5.21 -12.13 7.40
CA ASP A 232 6.17 -13.19 7.13
C ASP A 232 7.48 -12.57 6.63
N HIS A 233 8.39 -12.28 7.57
CA HIS A 233 9.64 -11.57 7.29
C HIS A 233 10.58 -12.36 6.38
N ASP A 234 10.54 -13.69 6.44
CA ASP A 234 11.32 -14.56 5.56
C ASP A 234 10.80 -14.50 4.12
N ALA A 235 9.48 -14.59 3.93
CA ALA A 235 8.88 -14.48 2.61
C ALA A 235 9.15 -13.12 1.96
N VAL A 236 9.09 -12.03 2.73
CA VAL A 236 9.42 -10.68 2.24
C VAL A 236 10.90 -10.60 1.83
N LEU A 237 11.80 -11.18 2.62
CA LEU A 237 13.22 -11.22 2.29
C LEU A 237 13.51 -12.05 1.03
N ASP A 238 12.83 -13.18 0.86
CA ASP A 238 12.96 -14.05 -0.30
C ASP A 238 12.47 -13.40 -1.59
N ALA A 239 11.32 -12.72 -1.53
CA ALA A 239 10.81 -11.94 -2.65
C ALA A 239 11.82 -10.86 -3.07
N PHE A 240 12.30 -10.07 -2.10
CA PHE A 240 13.28 -9.02 -2.36
C PHE A 240 14.56 -9.55 -3.00
N ALA A 241 15.16 -10.60 -2.44
CA ALA A 241 16.39 -11.18 -2.98
C ALA A 241 16.22 -11.81 -4.37
N SER A 242 14.99 -12.16 -4.76
CA SER A 242 14.69 -12.72 -6.08
C SER A 242 14.49 -11.65 -7.14
N GLU A 243 14.01 -10.46 -6.74
CA GLU A 243 13.76 -9.32 -7.62
C GLU A 243 14.99 -8.44 -7.85
N HIS A 244 15.94 -8.46 -6.93
CA HIS A 244 17.12 -7.57 -6.91
C HIS A 244 18.43 -8.35 -6.99
N ASP A 245 18.98 -8.51 -8.20
CA ASP A 245 20.17 -9.33 -8.47
C ASP A 245 21.47 -8.73 -7.93
N GLU A 246 21.46 -7.43 -7.63
CA GLU A 246 22.52 -6.68 -6.96
C GLU A 246 22.63 -7.00 -5.45
N TRP A 247 21.69 -7.76 -4.89
CA TRP A 247 21.71 -8.20 -3.49
C TRP A 247 21.96 -9.70 -3.36
N HIS A 248 22.83 -10.05 -2.42
CA HIS A 248 23.19 -11.42 -2.15
C HIS A 248 22.71 -11.86 -0.78
N LYS A 249 21.90 -12.93 -0.75
CA LYS A 249 21.40 -13.57 0.46
C LYS A 249 22.38 -14.61 0.97
N TRP A 250 22.78 -14.49 2.23
CA TRP A 250 23.69 -15.41 2.93
C TRP A 250 23.06 -15.88 4.23
N ARG A 251 22.89 -17.20 4.36
CA ARG A 251 22.36 -17.82 5.58
C ARG A 251 23.53 -18.28 6.46
N THR A 252 23.48 -17.97 7.75
CA THR A 252 24.52 -18.44 8.68
C THR A 252 24.45 -19.95 8.87
N TRP A 253 25.58 -20.56 9.23
CA TRP A 253 25.68 -22.02 9.41
C TRP A 253 24.70 -22.55 10.47
N SER A 254 24.48 -21.79 11.54
CA SER A 254 23.55 -22.14 12.61
C SER A 254 22.09 -21.92 12.26
N ASP A 255 21.80 -21.37 11.08
CA ASP A 255 20.47 -20.98 10.67
C ASP A 255 19.77 -19.99 11.64
N ALA A 256 20.58 -19.23 12.38
CA ALA A 256 20.06 -18.28 13.37
C ALA A 256 19.80 -16.89 12.76
N SER A 257 20.43 -16.59 11.63
CA SER A 257 20.26 -15.34 10.93
C SER A 257 20.49 -15.45 9.43
N THR A 258 19.85 -14.57 8.68
CA THR A 258 20.11 -14.32 7.27
C THR A 258 20.67 -12.91 7.11
N HIS A 259 21.74 -12.80 6.31
CA HIS A 259 22.29 -11.53 5.87
C HIS A 259 21.93 -11.30 4.40
N LEU A 260 21.54 -10.07 4.09
CA LEU A 260 21.33 -9.58 2.75
C LEU A 260 22.35 -8.48 2.51
N ILE A 261 23.22 -8.66 1.52
CA ILE A 261 24.38 -7.80 1.30
C ILE A 261 24.33 -7.29 -0.14
N HIS A 262 24.29 -5.97 -0.31
CA HIS A 262 24.38 -5.34 -1.62
C HIS A 262 25.78 -5.61 -2.24
N GLU A 263 25.89 -5.66 -3.57
CA GLU A 263 27.14 -5.96 -4.29
C GLU A 263 28.31 -5.03 -3.91
N SER A 264 28.00 -3.78 -3.56
CA SER A 264 28.97 -2.79 -3.06
C SER A 264 29.55 -3.13 -1.68
N GLN A 265 28.94 -4.06 -0.96
CA GLN A 265 29.19 -4.43 0.45
C GLN A 265 29.03 -3.29 1.46
N THR A 266 28.54 -2.13 1.01
CA THR A 266 28.32 -0.93 1.82
C THR A 266 26.89 -0.80 2.33
N LEU A 267 25.95 -1.66 1.88
CA LEU A 267 24.62 -1.81 2.47
C LEU A 267 24.40 -3.26 2.91
N ARG A 268 23.83 -3.42 4.11
CA ARG A 268 23.56 -4.73 4.70
C ARG A 268 22.24 -4.73 5.46
N ALA A 269 21.48 -5.79 5.32
CA ALA A 269 20.40 -6.15 6.23
C ALA A 269 20.73 -7.47 6.92
N GLU A 270 20.37 -7.58 8.19
CA GLU A 270 20.43 -8.81 8.97
C GLU A 270 19.04 -9.08 9.52
N LEU A 271 18.53 -10.28 9.26
CA LEU A 271 17.34 -10.85 9.87
C LEU A 271 17.78 -11.93 10.87
N VAL A 272 17.44 -11.75 12.14
CA VAL A 272 17.58 -12.77 13.19
C VAL A 272 16.31 -13.61 13.23
N HIS A 273 16.46 -14.90 12.96
CA HIS A 273 15.36 -15.86 12.96
C HIS A 273 14.92 -16.15 14.40
N GLN A 274 13.62 -16.34 14.60
CA GLN A 274 13.04 -16.68 15.90
C GLN A 274 13.29 -15.65 17.02
N ALA A 275 13.62 -14.40 16.68
CA ALA A 275 13.64 -13.31 17.65
C ALA A 275 12.28 -13.18 18.36
N ASP A 276 12.27 -12.82 19.64
CA ASP A 276 11.01 -12.49 20.31
C ASP A 276 10.32 -11.36 19.51
N PRO A 277 8.99 -11.42 19.30
CA PRO A 277 8.30 -10.42 18.48
C PRO A 277 8.52 -8.96 18.93
N ARG A 278 8.84 -8.73 20.20
CA ARG A 278 9.16 -7.38 20.73
C ARG A 278 10.64 -7.03 20.68
N GLU A 279 11.50 -7.99 20.42
CA GLU A 279 12.93 -7.79 20.26
C GLU A 279 13.28 -7.46 18.81
N THR A 280 14.49 -6.92 18.61
CA THR A 280 15.02 -6.60 17.29
C THR A 280 15.18 -7.87 16.47
N ALA A 281 14.41 -7.99 15.40
CA ALA A 281 14.55 -9.05 14.41
C ALA A 281 15.39 -8.58 13.22
N TRP A 282 15.36 -7.29 12.90
CA TRP A 282 16.06 -6.74 11.75
C TRP A 282 17.06 -5.66 12.13
N THR A 283 18.21 -5.67 11.48
CA THR A 283 19.17 -4.57 11.46
C THR A 283 19.54 -4.22 10.02
N PHE A 284 19.29 -2.97 9.63
CA PHE A 284 19.72 -2.38 8.37
C PHE A 284 20.85 -1.39 8.65
N ALA A 285 21.91 -1.42 7.85
CA ALA A 285 23.03 -0.51 8.02
C ALA A 285 23.72 -0.17 6.70
N ALA A 286 24.14 1.09 6.61
CA ALA A 286 25.03 1.56 5.57
C ALA A 286 26.42 1.89 6.12
N TYR A 287 27.42 1.74 5.26
CA TYR A 287 28.83 1.94 5.58
C TYR A 287 29.49 2.80 4.51
N GLU A 288 30.46 3.62 4.89
CA GLU A 288 31.20 4.47 3.94
C GLU A 288 32.08 3.61 3.02
N THR A 289 32.69 2.58 3.59
CA THR A 289 33.42 1.53 2.88
C THR A 289 33.02 0.17 3.46
N PRO A 290 33.30 -0.96 2.78
CA PRO A 290 32.94 -2.29 3.30
C PRO A 290 33.48 -2.63 4.70
N VAL A 291 34.49 -1.89 5.17
CA VAL A 291 35.14 -2.10 6.49
C VAL A 291 35.07 -0.86 7.41
N SER A 292 34.38 0.21 7.00
CA SER A 292 34.21 1.41 7.82
C SER A 292 33.24 1.16 8.99
N GLU A 293 33.18 2.11 9.92
CA GLU A 293 32.06 2.19 10.86
C GLU A 293 30.72 2.45 10.13
N ARG A 294 29.61 2.15 10.80
CA ARG A 294 28.26 2.38 10.27
C ARG A 294 28.03 3.88 10.10
N MET A 295 27.65 4.30 8.90
CA MET A 295 27.21 5.67 8.63
C MET A 295 25.85 5.93 9.28
N TRP A 296 24.94 4.97 9.10
CA TRP A 296 23.63 4.98 9.72
C TRP A 296 23.16 3.54 9.91
N HIS A 297 22.23 3.36 10.85
CA HIS A 297 21.51 2.11 11.01
C HIS A 297 20.04 2.34 11.37
N LEU A 298 19.24 1.33 11.08
CA LEU A 298 17.83 1.23 11.44
C LEU A 298 17.56 -0.19 11.94
N THR A 299 16.76 -0.32 12.98
CA THR A 299 16.36 -1.64 13.51
C THR A 299 14.85 -1.75 13.57
N LEU A 300 14.34 -2.96 13.41
CA LEU A 300 12.91 -3.26 13.37
C LEU A 300 12.63 -4.52 14.20
N THR A 301 11.57 -4.48 15.01
CA THR A 301 11.15 -5.62 15.85
C THR A 301 10.46 -6.73 15.04
N GLY A 302 10.48 -7.96 15.52
CA GLY A 302 9.87 -9.12 14.82
C GLY A 302 8.36 -9.01 14.56
N ALA A 303 7.63 -8.26 15.37
CA ALA A 303 6.18 -8.04 15.20
C ALA A 303 5.83 -6.99 14.13
N ALA A 304 6.81 -6.45 13.42
CA ALA A 304 6.58 -5.37 12.48
C ALA A 304 5.72 -5.79 11.27
N PRO A 305 4.81 -4.91 10.83
CA PRO A 305 4.03 -5.09 9.60
C PRO A 305 4.90 -5.20 8.34
N GLY A 306 4.43 -6.02 7.40
CA GLY A 306 5.06 -6.24 6.10
C GLY A 306 5.28 -5.00 5.25
N PRO A 307 4.28 -4.12 5.09
CA PRO A 307 4.45 -2.94 4.25
C PRO A 307 5.59 -2.03 4.74
N LEU A 308 5.78 -1.90 6.06
CA LEU A 308 6.90 -1.12 6.61
C LEU A 308 8.26 -1.76 6.31
N LEU A 309 8.35 -3.09 6.40
CA LEU A 309 9.56 -3.83 6.04
C LEU A 309 9.87 -3.71 4.53
N GLN A 310 8.85 -3.83 3.68
CA GLN A 310 8.96 -3.65 2.23
C GLN A 310 9.45 -2.25 1.89
N THR A 311 8.88 -1.21 2.49
CA THR A 311 9.30 0.17 2.27
C THR A 311 10.77 0.40 2.63
N ILE A 312 11.26 -0.19 3.73
CA ILE A 312 12.69 -0.14 4.05
C ILE A 312 13.50 -0.76 2.92
N LEU A 313 13.18 -2.00 2.53
CA LEU A 313 13.92 -2.75 1.51
C LEU A 313 13.90 -2.04 0.13
N ILE A 314 12.75 -1.51 -0.28
CA ILE A 314 12.58 -0.75 -1.53
C ILE A 314 13.45 0.51 -1.51
N SER A 315 13.46 1.27 -0.41
CA SER A 315 14.34 2.43 -0.26
C SER A 315 15.82 2.07 -0.31
N LEU A 316 16.21 0.87 0.15
CA LEU A 316 17.59 0.40 0.02
C LEU A 316 17.94 0.13 -1.45
N ALA A 317 17.03 -0.46 -2.23
CA ALA A 317 17.27 -0.79 -3.63
C ALA A 317 17.34 0.44 -4.56
N HIS A 318 16.52 1.47 -4.30
CA HIS A 318 16.50 2.70 -5.11
C HIS A 318 17.68 3.64 -4.85
N GLY A 319 18.53 3.32 -3.87
CA GLY A 319 19.74 4.06 -3.56
C GLY A 319 19.56 5.29 -2.68
N ASP A 320 18.35 5.52 -2.17
CA ASP A 320 18.05 6.52 -1.14
C ASP A 320 18.93 6.33 0.12
N ALA A 321 19.39 5.09 0.32
CA ALA A 321 20.33 4.69 1.37
C ALA A 321 21.71 5.37 1.31
N TRP A 322 22.14 5.85 0.13
CA TRP A 322 23.44 6.50 -0.08
C TRP A 322 23.38 8.03 -0.05
N GLU A 323 22.21 8.65 -0.04
CA GLU A 323 22.06 10.12 -0.11
C GLU A 323 22.58 10.88 1.12
N THR A 324 22.96 10.17 2.19
CA THR A 324 23.44 10.85 3.40
C THR A 324 24.93 11.16 3.28
N ALA A 325 25.25 12.44 3.04
CA ALA A 325 26.61 12.93 3.23
C ALA A 325 27.05 12.66 4.67
N VAL A 326 28.10 11.85 4.84
CA VAL A 326 28.71 11.52 6.13
C VAL A 326 28.89 12.81 6.95
N GLY A 327 28.26 12.87 8.12
CA GLY A 327 28.43 13.97 9.08
C GLY A 327 27.46 15.15 8.96
N SER A 328 26.44 15.13 8.10
CA SER A 328 25.39 16.16 8.15
C SER A 328 24.34 15.82 9.22
N PRO A 329 24.19 16.62 10.28
CA PRO A 329 23.18 16.37 11.31
C PRO A 329 21.76 16.58 10.76
N VAL A 330 20.78 15.94 11.41
CA VAL A 330 19.34 16.16 11.12
C VAL A 330 19.03 17.65 11.27
N THR A 331 18.57 18.27 10.19
CA THR A 331 18.15 19.69 10.20
C THR A 331 16.65 19.80 10.50
N GLU A 332 16.21 20.97 10.94
CA GLU A 332 14.77 21.27 11.09
C GLU A 332 14.00 21.01 9.78
N LYS A 333 14.60 21.35 8.63
CA LYS A 333 14.04 21.02 7.30
C LYS A 333 13.85 19.52 7.12
N THR A 334 14.78 18.70 7.60
CA THR A 334 14.69 17.24 7.53
C THR A 334 13.53 16.74 8.37
N ILE A 335 13.39 17.24 9.61
CA ILE A 335 12.28 16.89 10.50
C ILE A 335 10.95 17.26 9.84
N LEU A 336 10.79 18.50 9.37
CA LEU A 336 9.57 18.98 8.72
C LEU A 336 9.22 18.20 7.46
N THR A 337 10.22 17.76 6.70
CA THR A 337 10.00 16.96 5.48
C THR A 337 9.56 15.55 5.86
N ALA A 338 10.31 14.90 6.75
CA ALA A 338 10.02 13.55 7.20
C ALA A 338 8.67 13.44 7.91
N THR A 339 8.22 14.46 8.64
CA THR A 339 6.94 14.37 9.39
C THR A 339 5.77 15.07 8.73
N ARG A 340 5.96 15.62 7.51
CA ARG A 340 4.87 16.24 6.75
C ARG A 340 3.66 15.31 6.56
N PRO A 341 3.82 14.04 6.17
CA PRO A 341 2.67 13.16 5.94
C PRO A 341 1.79 13.00 7.18
N LEU A 342 2.41 12.88 8.37
CA LEU A 342 1.71 12.78 9.64
C LEU A 342 0.88 14.02 9.96
N ALA A 343 1.40 15.21 9.64
CA ALA A 343 0.68 16.46 9.83
C ALA A 343 -0.53 16.57 8.88
N GLU A 344 -0.40 16.09 7.63
CA GLU A 344 -1.47 16.13 6.62
C GLU A 344 -2.67 15.25 6.99
N VAL A 345 -2.43 14.10 7.64
CA VAL A 345 -3.50 13.24 8.20
C VAL A 345 -3.98 13.67 9.59
N GLY A 346 -3.50 14.80 10.09
CA GLY A 346 -3.98 15.40 11.33
C GLY A 346 -3.47 14.72 12.61
N TRP A 347 -2.32 14.05 12.58
CA TRP A 347 -1.70 13.54 13.81
C TRP A 347 -1.36 14.70 14.74
N LYS A 348 -1.58 14.49 16.04
CA LYS A 348 -1.33 15.50 17.05
C LYS A 348 0.17 15.67 17.22
N HIS A 349 0.67 16.89 17.02
CA HIS A 349 2.05 17.25 17.28
C HIS A 349 2.20 17.88 18.67
N THR A 350 3.16 17.39 19.44
CA THR A 350 3.56 17.95 20.74
C THR A 350 5.07 18.04 20.84
N ALA A 351 5.55 19.17 21.34
CA ALA A 351 6.93 19.34 21.75
C ALA A 351 7.02 19.26 23.27
N ASP A 352 7.80 18.30 23.80
CA ASP A 352 8.05 18.12 25.23
C ASP A 352 9.56 18.09 25.51
N GLY A 353 10.10 19.25 25.88
CA GLY A 353 11.52 19.41 26.18
C GLY A 353 12.43 18.97 25.04
N ARG A 354 13.07 17.81 25.19
CA ARG A 354 14.01 17.23 24.20
C ARG A 354 13.33 16.43 23.09
N TYR A 355 12.02 16.19 23.21
CA TYR A 355 11.27 15.33 22.29
C TYR A 355 10.30 16.12 21.42
N LEU A 356 10.28 15.80 20.14
CA LEU A 356 9.17 16.12 19.25
C LEU A 356 8.39 14.84 19.01
N ARG A 357 7.06 14.91 19.12
CA ARG A 357 6.21 13.73 19.00
C ARG A 357 4.98 14.00 18.14
N TRP A 358 4.63 12.99 17.34
CA TRP A 358 3.43 12.91 16.54
C TRP A 358 2.67 11.66 16.95
N GLU A 359 1.40 11.79 17.33
CA GLU A 359 0.56 10.68 17.83
C GLU A 359 -0.80 10.67 17.12
N THR A 360 -1.37 9.48 16.96
CA THR A 360 -2.78 9.34 16.58
C THR A 360 -3.69 9.85 17.69
N ALA A 361 -4.93 10.23 17.35
CA ALA A 361 -5.92 10.65 18.35
C ALA A 361 -6.24 9.54 19.38
N GLN A 362 -6.01 8.28 19.01
CA GLN A 362 -6.23 7.10 19.85
C GLN A 362 -5.01 6.72 20.69
N ASN A 363 -3.86 7.40 20.51
CA ASN A 363 -2.61 7.14 21.21
C ASN A 363 -2.08 5.69 21.05
N ASP A 364 -2.36 5.09 19.90
CA ASP A 364 -2.03 3.71 19.56
C ASP A 364 -0.91 3.60 18.51
N ALA A 365 -0.50 4.72 17.92
CA ALA A 365 0.70 4.83 17.10
C ALA A 365 1.37 6.18 17.32
N GLY A 366 2.69 6.20 17.18
CA GLY A 366 3.49 7.39 17.42
C GLY A 366 4.82 7.41 16.68
N VAL A 367 5.23 8.61 16.30
CA VAL A 367 6.58 8.93 15.83
C VAL A 367 7.19 9.90 16.82
N GLN A 368 8.41 9.60 17.28
CA GLN A 368 9.16 10.42 18.21
C GLN A 368 10.54 10.73 17.65
N PHE A 369 10.92 12.00 17.71
CA PHE A 369 12.27 12.48 17.45
C PHE A 369 12.91 12.94 18.76
N ASP A 370 14.08 12.40 19.08
CA ASP A 370 14.91 12.79 20.22
C ASP A 370 16.01 13.76 19.74
N ALA A 371 15.79 15.06 19.98
CA ALA A 371 16.73 16.10 19.59
C ALA A 371 18.07 15.98 20.32
N PHE A 372 18.11 15.37 21.50
CA PHE A 372 19.36 15.11 22.20
C PHE A 372 20.13 13.99 21.49
N ALA A 373 19.51 12.82 21.26
CA ALA A 373 20.16 11.71 20.57
C ALA A 373 20.65 12.11 19.17
N ALA A 374 19.90 12.95 18.45
CA ALA A 374 20.29 13.45 17.14
C ALA A 374 21.59 14.30 17.15
N ASN A 375 21.87 15.00 18.25
CA ASN A 375 23.05 15.84 18.41
C ASN A 375 24.26 15.12 19.03
N TYR A 376 24.09 13.86 19.46
CA TYR A 376 25.16 13.02 19.99
C TYR A 376 25.27 11.72 19.19
N PRO A 377 25.94 11.72 18.02
CA PRO A 377 26.00 10.58 17.10
C PRO A 377 26.62 9.31 17.68
N ARG A 378 27.39 9.44 18.77
CA ARG A 378 27.99 8.31 19.50
C ARG A 378 27.08 7.71 20.58
N SER A 379 25.88 8.27 20.75
CA SER A 379 24.88 7.73 21.65
C SER A 379 24.32 6.43 21.06
N THR A 380 24.13 5.42 21.91
CA THR A 380 23.41 4.18 21.53
C THR A 380 21.90 4.38 21.42
N SER A 381 21.40 5.57 21.77
CA SER A 381 19.98 5.91 21.68
C SER A 381 19.56 6.20 20.26
N ALA A 382 18.37 5.70 19.89
CA ALA A 382 17.74 6.03 18.62
C ALA A 382 17.36 7.52 18.56
N ALA A 383 17.64 8.18 17.44
CA ALA A 383 17.19 9.55 17.19
C ALA A 383 15.71 9.57 16.77
N TRP A 384 15.28 8.54 16.05
CA TRP A 384 13.90 8.37 15.62
C TRP A 384 13.35 7.08 16.18
N THR A 385 12.13 7.14 16.71
CA THR A 385 11.36 5.95 17.10
C THR A 385 9.99 6.03 16.48
N LEU A 386 9.63 5.02 15.68
CA LEU A 386 8.30 4.84 15.12
C LEU A 386 7.73 3.59 15.77
N CYS A 387 6.50 3.63 16.26
CA CYS A 387 5.94 2.51 16.99
C CYS A 387 4.41 2.50 16.95
N ALA A 388 3.83 1.33 17.16
CA ALA A 388 2.40 1.20 17.39
C ALA A 388 2.06 -0.02 18.24
N GLY A 389 0.90 0.01 18.88
CA GLY A 389 0.42 -1.01 19.78
C GLY A 389 -0.81 -0.56 20.58
N PRO A 390 -1.21 -1.29 21.63
CA PRO A 390 -2.32 -0.88 22.51
C PRO A 390 -2.13 0.51 23.12
N SER A 391 -0.89 0.92 23.33
CA SER A 391 -0.50 2.30 23.60
C SER A 391 0.95 2.52 23.14
N ILE A 392 1.32 3.78 22.91
CA ILE A 392 2.72 4.15 22.59
C ILE A 392 3.72 3.73 23.69
N ASP A 393 3.29 3.63 24.95
CA ASP A 393 4.13 3.17 26.07
C ASP A 393 4.30 1.63 26.10
N ARG A 394 3.47 0.91 25.34
CA ARG A 394 3.49 -0.55 25.23
C ARG A 394 3.36 -0.95 23.76
N PRO A 395 4.36 -0.61 22.94
CA PRO A 395 4.29 -0.90 21.52
C PRO A 395 4.28 -2.43 21.28
N THR A 396 3.49 -2.84 20.29
CA THR A 396 3.52 -4.20 19.75
C THR A 396 4.74 -4.37 18.86
N TRP A 397 5.08 -3.32 18.09
CA TRP A 397 6.26 -3.28 17.22
C TRP A 397 6.90 -1.89 17.27
N ALA A 398 8.20 -1.82 16.97
CA ALA A 398 8.95 -0.56 16.89
C ALA A 398 10.02 -0.58 15.79
N ILE A 399 10.27 0.61 15.25
CA ILE A 399 11.41 0.95 14.40
C ILE A 399 12.26 1.95 15.17
N HIS A 400 13.55 1.69 15.24
CA HIS A 400 14.53 2.62 15.81
C HIS A 400 15.55 3.01 14.77
N ALA A 401 15.66 4.31 14.49
CA ALA A 401 16.59 4.84 13.50
C ALA A 401 17.65 5.74 14.13
N SER A 402 18.88 5.59 13.65
CA SER A 402 20.03 6.40 14.04
C SER A 402 19.89 7.87 13.55
N PRO A 403 20.66 8.82 14.11
CA PRO A 403 20.64 10.23 13.69
C PRO A 403 20.86 10.46 12.19
N HIS A 404 21.69 9.63 11.54
CA HIS A 404 22.06 9.81 10.14
C HIS A 404 21.21 8.97 9.18
N THR A 405 20.06 8.49 9.64
CA THR A 405 19.13 7.77 8.76
C THR A 405 18.67 8.70 7.63
N PRO A 406 18.70 8.27 6.36
CA PRO A 406 18.35 9.11 5.22
C PRO A 406 16.95 9.74 5.36
N ALA A 407 16.85 11.03 5.01
CA ALA A 407 15.58 11.75 5.02
C ALA A 407 14.51 11.13 4.10
N PRO A 408 14.83 10.66 2.87
CA PRO A 408 13.85 9.99 2.02
C PRO A 408 13.29 8.72 2.67
N LEU A 409 14.14 7.90 3.31
CA LEU A 409 13.71 6.70 4.03
C LEU A 409 12.78 7.04 5.21
N LEU A 410 13.13 8.05 6.01
CA LEU A 410 12.25 8.51 7.09
C LEU A 410 10.91 9.04 6.58
N THR A 411 10.91 9.71 5.41
CA THR A 411 9.70 10.25 4.78
C THR A 411 8.82 9.12 4.22
N ALA A 412 9.41 8.10 3.59
CA ALA A 412 8.67 6.95 3.09
C ALA A 412 8.00 6.18 4.24
N LEU A 413 8.70 6.00 5.36
CA LEU A 413 8.15 5.33 6.54
C LEU A 413 6.99 6.09 7.18
N THR A 414 7.07 7.43 7.26
CA THR A 414 5.99 8.24 7.83
C THR A 414 4.81 8.40 6.87
N GLU A 415 5.06 8.41 5.56
CA GLU A 415 4.02 8.32 4.51
C GLU A 415 3.24 7.02 4.65
N ASP A 416 3.93 5.89 4.80
CA ASP A 416 3.29 4.60 5.04
C ASP A 416 2.48 4.58 6.33
N LEU A 417 3.03 5.11 7.43
CA LEU A 417 2.27 5.21 8.67
C LEU A 417 1.02 6.07 8.55
N ALA A 418 1.06 7.12 7.74
CA ALA A 418 -0.07 8.00 7.50
C ALA A 418 -1.14 7.36 6.60
N HIS A 419 -0.73 6.60 5.58
CA HIS A 419 -1.60 6.27 4.45
C HIS A 419 -1.68 4.78 4.09
N ALA A 420 -0.64 3.99 4.37
CA ALA A 420 -0.62 2.59 3.99
C ALA A 420 -1.60 1.76 4.82
N THR A 421 -2.07 0.67 4.22
CA THR A 421 -2.93 -0.32 4.86
C THR A 421 -2.23 -1.67 4.91
N GLY A 422 -2.57 -2.46 5.92
CA GLY A 422 -2.16 -3.84 6.04
C GLY A 422 -3.32 -4.71 6.51
N THR A 423 -3.07 -5.99 6.67
CA THR A 423 -4.10 -6.96 7.06
C THR A 423 -4.02 -7.27 8.55
N ARG A 424 -5.19 -7.46 9.17
CA ARG A 424 -5.32 -7.94 10.54
C ARG A 424 -6.31 -9.08 10.60
N THR A 425 -5.96 -10.14 11.29
CA THR A 425 -6.81 -11.32 11.49
C THR A 425 -7.61 -11.12 12.76
N THR A 426 -8.93 -11.00 12.67
CA THR A 426 -9.76 -11.01 13.88
C THR A 426 -9.94 -12.47 14.32
N PRO A 427 -9.50 -12.87 15.52
CA PRO A 427 -9.82 -14.19 16.02
C PRO A 427 -11.35 -14.31 16.13
N THR A 428 -11.92 -15.31 15.46
CA THR A 428 -13.33 -15.63 15.60
C THR A 428 -13.54 -16.02 17.06
N ALA A 429 -14.43 -15.31 17.76
CA ALA A 429 -14.75 -15.63 19.14
C ALA A 429 -15.27 -17.08 19.20
N HIS A 430 -14.43 -18.01 19.66
CA HIS A 430 -14.91 -19.32 20.04
C HIS A 430 -15.62 -19.21 21.40
N PRO A 431 -16.78 -19.86 21.55
CA PRO A 431 -17.50 -19.89 22.81
C PRO A 431 -16.60 -20.51 23.87
N THR A 432 -16.65 -19.91 25.05
CA THR A 432 -15.91 -20.22 26.26
C THR A 432 -15.72 -21.74 26.44
N HIS A 433 -14.54 -22.25 26.11
CA HIS A 433 -14.19 -23.62 26.49
C HIS A 433 -13.94 -23.60 27.99
N THR A 434 -14.82 -24.28 28.71
CA THR A 434 -14.75 -24.53 30.14
C THR A 434 -13.36 -25.06 30.47
N GLN A 435 -12.69 -24.44 31.44
CA GLN A 435 -11.39 -24.86 31.95
C GLN A 435 -11.48 -26.31 32.44
N HIS A 436 -11.01 -27.26 31.64
CA HIS A 436 -10.59 -28.55 32.16
C HIS A 436 -9.22 -28.35 32.81
N LYS A 437 -9.25 -28.34 34.14
CA LYS A 437 -8.10 -28.35 35.05
C LYS A 437 -7.14 -29.48 34.65
N PRO A 438 -5.87 -29.21 34.32
CA PRO A 438 -4.91 -30.28 34.06
C PRO A 438 -4.60 -30.99 35.38
N THR A 439 -4.93 -32.28 35.42
CA THR A 439 -4.48 -33.18 36.48
C THR A 439 -3.02 -33.53 36.19
N LEU A 440 -2.12 -33.12 37.10
CA LEU A 440 -0.71 -33.50 37.07
C LEU A 440 -0.55 -35.03 37.16
N PRO A 441 0.34 -35.66 36.36
CA PRO A 441 0.72 -37.05 36.58
C PRO A 441 1.48 -37.16 37.91
N GLY A 442 1.00 -38.02 38.81
CA GLY A 442 1.60 -38.25 40.12
C GLY A 442 3.03 -38.83 40.04
N LEU A 443 3.94 -38.25 40.82
CA LEU A 443 5.24 -38.82 41.13
C LEU A 443 5.08 -40.20 41.84
N PRO A 444 5.89 -41.21 41.50
CA PRO A 444 5.88 -42.48 42.24
C PRO A 444 6.45 -42.29 43.65
N PRO A 445 5.93 -43.01 44.67
CA PRO A 445 6.33 -42.82 46.05
C PRO A 445 7.75 -43.35 46.33
N ALA A 446 8.50 -42.56 47.09
CA ALA A 446 9.82 -42.89 47.61
C ALA A 446 9.78 -44.13 48.49
N THR A 447 10.60 -45.13 48.16
CA THR A 447 10.82 -46.32 48.98
C THR A 447 11.86 -46.02 50.05
N THR A 448 11.47 -46.03 51.33
CA THR A 448 12.39 -45.98 52.47
C THR A 448 12.86 -47.40 52.83
N PRO A 449 14.11 -47.58 53.30
CA PRO A 449 14.76 -48.89 53.42
C PRO A 449 14.43 -49.59 54.75
N ARG A 450 14.42 -50.93 54.75
CA ARG A 450 14.37 -51.79 55.96
C ARG A 450 15.61 -52.69 56.04
N PRO A 451 15.96 -53.25 57.22
CA PRO A 451 17.25 -53.02 57.85
C PRO A 451 18.17 -54.25 57.75
N ALA A 452 19.47 -54.00 57.93
CA ALA A 452 20.49 -55.03 58.02
C ALA A 452 20.24 -55.97 59.21
N GLY A 453 20.06 -57.26 58.90
CA GLY A 453 20.08 -58.34 59.87
C GLY A 453 21.52 -58.69 60.27
N ARG A 454 21.77 -58.63 61.57
CA ARG A 454 23.00 -58.97 62.28
C ARG A 454 23.17 -60.49 62.37
N GLN A 455 24.31 -61.06 61.96
CA GLN A 455 24.80 -62.32 62.53
C GLN A 455 26.33 -62.37 62.60
N ARG A 456 26.78 -62.61 63.85
CA ARG A 456 28.06 -63.15 64.35
C ARG A 456 29.38 -62.48 63.96
#